data_AF-A0A2P2IEY8-F1
#
_entry.id   AF-A0A2P2IEY8-F1
#
_cell.length_a   1.000
_cell.length_b   1.000
_cell.length_c   1.000
_cell.angle_alpha   90.00
_cell.angle_beta   90.00
_cell.angle_gamma   90.00
#
_symmetry.space_group_name_H-M   'P 1'
#
loop_
_entity.id
_entity.type
_entity.pdbx_description
1 polymer ?
#
loop_
_entity_poly.entity_id
_entity_poly.type
_entity_poly.pdbx_seq_one_letter_code
_entity_poly.pdbx_strand_id
1 'polypeptide(L)'
;NQETSKHSSFEEDKRKLYELTDDMKRKDFLDELFMFMQQRGTPINRLPIMAKQVLDLYELCNLVVSRGGLVDVINKKLWQEIIKGLKLPSSITSAAFTLRTQYMKYIYPFECEKNKLSNPQELQIAIDGNRREGRRSSYG
;
A
#
# COMPACT_ATOMS: atom_id res chain seq x y z
N ASN A 1 17.69 -27.69 -11.01
CA ASN A 1 17.98 -26.25 -11.16
C ASN A 1 16.70 -25.46 -11.42
N GLN A 2 15.88 -25.20 -10.39
CA GLN A 2 14.63 -24.42 -10.52
C GLN A 2 14.53 -23.25 -9.52
N GLU A 3 15.55 -23.01 -8.70
CA GLU A 3 15.51 -21.96 -7.66
C GLU A 3 16.03 -20.59 -8.12
N THR A 4 16.63 -20.48 -9.30
CA THR A 4 17.25 -19.23 -9.78
C THR A 4 16.29 -18.27 -10.51
N SER A 5 15.09 -18.69 -10.92
CA SER A 5 14.16 -17.83 -11.68
C SER A 5 13.31 -16.89 -10.83
N LYS A 6 13.13 -17.13 -9.52
CA LYS A 6 12.25 -16.30 -8.68
C LYS A 6 12.95 -15.07 -8.11
N HIS A 7 14.26 -15.12 -7.92
CA HIS A 7 15.05 -14.04 -7.33
C HIS A 7 15.24 -12.85 -8.31
N SER A 8 15.42 -13.13 -9.61
CA SER A 8 15.56 -12.09 -10.64
C SER A 8 14.34 -11.16 -10.72
N SER A 9 13.13 -11.72 -10.66
CA SER A 9 11.90 -10.94 -10.83
C SER A 9 11.67 -9.92 -9.71
N PHE A 10 12.07 -10.23 -8.46
CA PHE A 10 11.91 -9.28 -7.36
C PHE A 10 12.87 -8.10 -7.50
N GLU A 11 14.14 -8.36 -7.78
CA GLU A 11 15.14 -7.31 -7.98
C GLU A 11 14.82 -6.44 -9.21
N GLU A 12 14.32 -7.04 -10.30
CA GLU A 12 13.83 -6.30 -11.46
C GLU A 12 12.64 -5.40 -11.12
N ASP A 13 11.66 -5.91 -10.37
CA ASP A 13 10.50 -5.13 -9.95
C ASP A 13 10.89 -4.03 -8.94
N LYS A 14 11.83 -4.31 -8.04
CA LYS A 14 12.40 -3.34 -7.10
C LYS A 14 13.14 -2.23 -7.86
N ARG A 15 13.93 -2.59 -8.87
CA ARG A 15 14.63 -1.65 -9.74
C ARG A 15 13.66 -0.74 -10.49
N LYS A 16 12.56 -1.29 -11.02
CA LYS A 16 11.50 -0.48 -11.66
C LYS A 16 10.98 0.59 -10.71
N LEU A 17 10.76 0.27 -9.43
CA LEU A 17 10.30 1.26 -8.45
C LEU A 17 11.27 2.43 -8.28
N TYR A 18 12.58 2.17 -8.25
CA TYR A 18 13.60 3.22 -8.17
C TYR A 18 13.71 4.06 -9.45
N GLU A 19 13.37 3.49 -10.61
CA GLU A 19 13.43 4.16 -11.92
C GLU A 19 12.12 4.88 -12.29
N LEU A 20 11.02 4.67 -11.56
CA LEU A 20 9.72 5.29 -11.84
C LEU A 20 9.76 6.84 -11.77
N THR A 21 10.59 7.43 -10.89
CA THR A 21 10.86 8.87 -10.83
C THR A 21 12.27 9.12 -10.32
N ASP A 22 12.94 10.15 -10.82
CA ASP A 22 14.28 10.55 -10.38
C ASP A 22 14.25 11.39 -9.09
N ASP A 23 13.59 10.86 -8.05
CA ASP A 23 13.51 11.51 -6.74
C ASP A 23 14.40 10.75 -5.75
N MET A 24 15.40 11.45 -5.19
CA MET A 24 16.29 10.89 -4.17
C MET A 24 15.52 10.40 -2.94
N LYS A 25 14.40 11.06 -2.60
CA LYS A 25 13.56 10.68 -1.45
C LYS A 25 12.85 9.36 -1.66
N ARG A 26 12.55 9.01 -2.92
CA ARG A 26 11.93 7.72 -3.24
C ARG A 26 12.90 6.58 -2.96
N LYS A 27 14.15 6.72 -3.40
CA LYS A 27 15.20 5.71 -3.15
C LYS A 27 15.38 5.48 -1.66
N ASP A 28 15.58 6.58 -0.92
CA ASP A 28 15.76 6.57 0.53
C ASP A 28 14.57 5.92 1.26
N PHE A 29 13.34 6.33 0.93
CA PHE A 29 12.13 5.75 1.52
C PHE A 29 12.00 4.25 1.24
N LEU A 30 12.24 3.82 0.00
CA LEU A 30 12.12 2.42 -0.37
C LEU A 30 13.17 1.57 0.36
N ASP A 31 14.43 2.02 0.39
CA ASP A 31 15.48 1.34 1.13
C ASP A 31 15.16 1.24 2.61
N GLU A 32 14.72 2.34 3.22
CA GLU A 32 14.33 2.36 4.62
C GLU A 32 13.14 1.43 4.91
N LEU A 33 12.14 1.41 4.03
CA LEU A 33 10.99 0.51 4.14
C LEU A 33 11.39 -0.97 4.05
N PHE A 34 12.24 -1.32 3.09
CA PHE A 34 12.72 -2.70 2.93
C PHE A 34 13.57 -3.13 4.13
N MET A 35 14.48 -2.27 4.60
CA MET A 35 15.30 -2.53 5.78
C MET A 35 14.43 -2.69 7.04
N PHE A 36 13.47 -1.80 7.26
CA PHE A 36 12.56 -1.87 8.40
C PHE A 36 11.77 -3.19 8.40
N MET A 37 11.26 -3.60 7.24
CA MET A 37 10.53 -4.85 7.10
C MET A 37 11.40 -6.08 7.33
N GLN A 38 12.65 -6.03 6.87
CA GLN A 38 13.62 -7.09 7.14
C GLN A 38 13.95 -7.20 8.63
N GLN A 39 14.19 -6.08 9.31
CA GLN A 39 14.46 -6.04 10.75
C GLN A 39 13.26 -6.54 11.58
N ARG A 40 12.03 -6.26 11.13
CA ARG A 40 10.80 -6.74 11.77
C ARG A 40 10.52 -8.24 11.56
N GLY A 41 11.35 -8.94 10.78
CA GLY A 41 11.17 -10.36 10.47
C GLY A 41 10.12 -10.65 9.40
N THR A 42 9.61 -9.63 8.72
CA THR A 42 8.65 -9.76 7.61
C THR A 42 9.19 -9.12 6.33
N PRO A 43 10.32 -9.61 5.78
CA PRO A 43 10.93 -9.03 4.59
C PRO A 43 9.97 -9.05 3.40
N ILE A 44 10.00 -7.99 2.59
CA ILE A 44 9.21 -7.90 1.36
C ILE A 44 9.90 -8.75 0.30
N ASN A 45 9.56 -10.03 0.21
CA ASN A 45 10.14 -10.94 -0.77
C ASN A 45 9.46 -10.86 -2.15
N ARG A 46 8.32 -10.17 -2.25
CA ARG A 46 7.57 -10.00 -3.50
C ARG A 46 6.77 -8.72 -3.47
N LEU A 47 6.97 -7.87 -4.47
CA LEU A 47 6.19 -6.66 -4.64
C LEU A 47 4.79 -7.00 -5.17
N PRO A 48 3.73 -6.37 -4.63
CA PRO A 48 2.39 -6.56 -5.15
C PRO A 48 2.27 -6.00 -6.57
N ILE A 49 1.62 -6.76 -7.46
CA ILE A 49 1.33 -6.35 -8.83
C ILE A 49 -0.15 -5.99 -8.91
N MET A 50 -0.44 -4.84 -9.53
CA MET A 50 -1.78 -4.34 -9.75
C MET A 50 -1.88 -3.74 -11.15
N ALA A 51 -2.97 -4.02 -11.87
CA ALA A 51 -3.14 -3.57 -13.25
C ALA A 51 -1.96 -3.97 -14.19
N LYS A 52 -1.35 -5.14 -13.96
CA LYS A 52 -0.13 -5.62 -14.68
C LYS A 52 1.13 -4.79 -14.43
N GLN A 53 1.13 -3.89 -13.45
CA GLN A 53 2.28 -3.08 -13.06
C GLN A 53 2.62 -3.30 -11.59
N VAL A 54 3.89 -3.08 -11.23
CA VAL A 54 4.33 -3.12 -9.84
C VAL A 54 3.67 -1.98 -9.08
N LEU A 55 3.08 -2.27 -7.92
CA LEU A 55 2.45 -1.26 -7.09
C LEU A 55 3.51 -0.31 -6.54
N ASP A 56 3.37 0.98 -6.82
CA ASP A 56 4.23 2.02 -6.30
C ASP A 56 3.96 2.24 -4.80
N LEU A 57 4.77 1.59 -3.95
CA LEU A 57 4.67 1.69 -2.49
C LEU A 57 4.97 3.11 -1.98
N TYR A 58 5.82 3.85 -2.68
CA TYR A 58 6.19 5.22 -2.31
C TYR A 58 5.02 6.17 -2.52
N GLU A 59 4.47 6.19 -3.74
CA GLU A 59 3.29 7.02 -4.05
C GLU A 59 2.08 6.62 -3.22
N LEU A 60 1.86 5.31 -3.02
CA LEU A 60 0.76 4.83 -2.20
C LEU A 60 0.89 5.33 -0.75
N CYS A 61 2.09 5.25 -0.16
CA CYS A 61 2.36 5.79 1.17
C CYS A 61 2.10 7.29 1.21
N ASN A 62 2.70 8.04 0.28
CA ASN A 62 2.62 9.50 0.24
C ASN A 62 1.16 9.98 0.10
N LEU A 63 0.37 9.37 -0.80
CA LEU A 63 -1.03 9.71 -1.02
C LEU A 63 -1.93 9.43 0.20
N VAL A 64 -1.64 8.37 0.96
CA VAL A 64 -2.40 8.01 2.18
C VAL A 64 -1.99 8.90 3.34
N VAL A 65 -0.69 9.08 3.58
CA VAL A 65 -0.14 9.96 4.62
C VAL A 65 -0.59 11.41 4.42
N SER A 66 -0.53 11.91 3.18
CA SER A 66 -1.02 13.25 2.80
C SER A 66 -2.51 13.46 3.10
N ARG A 67 -3.31 12.37 3.17
CA ARG A 67 -4.74 12.39 3.51
C ARG A 67 -5.05 12.13 4.99
N GLY A 68 -4.02 12.08 5.85
CA GLY A 68 -4.18 11.84 7.29
C GLY A 68 -3.99 10.39 7.72
N GLY A 69 -3.50 9.51 6.83
CA GLY A 69 -3.19 8.12 7.15
C GLY A 69 -4.29 7.14 6.74
N LEU A 70 -4.05 5.85 7.02
CA LEU A 70 -4.90 4.76 6.54
C LEU A 70 -6.34 4.84 7.09
N VAL A 71 -6.51 5.23 8.35
CA VAL A 71 -7.81 5.33 9.02
C VAL A 71 -8.68 6.38 8.34
N ASP A 72 -8.14 7.58 8.11
CA ASP A 72 -8.84 8.66 7.42
C ASP A 72 -9.25 8.26 6.00
N VAL A 73 -8.37 7.60 5.25
CA VAL A 73 -8.69 7.12 3.89
C VAL A 73 -9.84 6.12 3.91
N ILE A 74 -9.92 5.24 4.92
CA ILE A 74 -11.00 4.27 5.08
C ILE A 74 -12.32 4.96 5.47
N ASN A 75 -12.27 5.84 6.47
CA ASN A 75 -13.45 6.54 7.00
C ASN A 75 -14.05 7.51 5.96
N LYS A 76 -13.21 8.28 5.28
CA LYS A 76 -13.62 9.25 4.25
C LYS A 76 -13.81 8.63 2.86
N LYS A 77 -13.65 7.30 2.73
CA LYS A 77 -13.79 6.56 1.45
C LYS A 77 -12.93 7.12 0.31
N LEU A 78 -11.72 7.60 0.63
CA LEU A 78 -10.83 8.29 -0.31
C LEU A 78 -10.05 7.36 -1.25
N TRP A 79 -10.29 6.04 -1.19
CA TRP A 79 -9.61 5.05 -2.05
C TRP A 79 -9.73 5.36 -3.54
N GLN A 80 -10.85 5.93 -4.00
CA GLN A 80 -11.01 6.35 -5.39
C GLN A 80 -10.00 7.43 -5.79
N GLU A 81 -9.69 8.37 -4.90
CA GLU A 81 -8.66 9.37 -5.15
C GLU A 81 -7.25 8.78 -5.11
N ILE A 82 -6.99 7.83 -4.19
CA ILE A 82 -5.71 7.11 -4.14
C ILE A 82 -5.46 6.38 -5.46
N ILE A 83 -6.47 5.67 -5.97
CA ILE A 83 -6.40 4.94 -7.25
C ILE A 83 -6.09 5.90 -8.40
N LYS A 84 -6.77 7.06 -8.45
CA LYS A 84 -6.52 8.11 -9.46
C LYS A 84 -5.10 8.68 -9.36
N GLY A 85 -4.62 8.95 -8.14
CA GLY A 85 -3.25 9.43 -7.90
C GLY A 85 -2.19 8.44 -8.36
N LEU A 86 -2.43 7.13 -8.12
CA LEU A 86 -1.59 6.04 -8.61
C LEU A 86 -1.73 5.77 -10.12
N LYS A 87 -2.52 6.57 -10.84
CA LYS A 87 -2.82 6.39 -12.28
C LYS A 87 -3.38 5.00 -12.60
N LEU A 88 -4.00 4.34 -11.62
CA LEU A 88 -4.61 3.04 -11.80
C LEU A 88 -6.01 3.20 -12.42
N PRO A 89 -6.44 2.28 -13.29
CA PRO A 89 -7.76 2.36 -13.90
C PRO A 89 -8.86 2.17 -12.84
N SER A 90 -9.84 3.07 -12.84
CA SER A 90 -10.98 3.05 -11.91
C SER A 90 -11.93 1.86 -12.11
N SER A 91 -11.79 1.12 -13.22
CA SER A 91 -12.54 -0.10 -13.51
C SER A 91 -12.14 -1.29 -12.65
N ILE A 92 -11.08 -1.19 -11.85
CA ILE A 92 -10.66 -2.25 -10.94
C ILE A 92 -11.56 -2.23 -9.71
N THR A 93 -12.62 -3.03 -9.73
CA THR A 93 -13.62 -3.13 -8.65
C THR A 93 -13.00 -3.44 -7.28
N SER A 94 -11.99 -4.33 -7.24
CA SER A 94 -11.32 -4.75 -5.99
C SER A 94 -10.12 -3.88 -5.61
N ALA A 95 -9.92 -2.74 -6.27
CA ALA A 95 -8.73 -1.92 -6.08
C ALA A 95 -8.56 -1.41 -4.65
N ALA A 96 -9.62 -0.85 -4.08
CA ALA A 96 -9.60 -0.32 -2.72
C ALA A 96 -9.23 -1.42 -1.69
N PHE A 97 -9.81 -2.61 -1.84
CA PHE A 97 -9.54 -3.73 -0.93
C PHE A 97 -8.09 -4.24 -1.06
N THR A 98 -7.60 -4.39 -2.30
CA THR A 98 -6.22 -4.82 -2.55
C THR A 98 -5.24 -3.79 -2.01
N LEU A 99 -5.38 -2.51 -2.37
CA LEU A 99 -4.51 -1.42 -1.90
C LEU A 99 -4.48 -1.37 -0.38
N ARG A 100 -5.64 -1.43 0.27
CA ARG A 100 -5.72 -1.47 1.73
C ARG A 100 -4.97 -2.65 2.33
N THR A 101 -5.16 -3.85 1.78
CA THR A 101 -4.51 -5.06 2.30
C THR A 101 -3.00 -4.98 2.13
N GLN A 102 -2.52 -4.50 0.98
CA GLN A 102 -1.09 -4.30 0.74
C GLN A 102 -0.51 -3.22 1.66
N TYR A 103 -1.21 -2.10 1.83
CA TYR A 103 -0.81 -1.03 2.73
C TYR A 103 -0.70 -1.54 4.17
N MET A 104 -1.73 -2.22 4.68
CA MET A 104 -1.73 -2.79 6.03
C MET A 104 -0.57 -3.75 6.27
N LYS A 105 -0.20 -4.53 5.24
CA LYS A 105 0.86 -5.52 5.33
C LYS A 105 2.25 -4.90 5.26
N TYR A 106 2.46 -3.97 4.33
CA TYR A 106 3.80 -3.51 3.95
C TYR A 106 4.13 -2.06 4.32
N ILE A 107 3.15 -1.20 4.59
CA ILE A 107 3.41 0.24 4.82
C ILE A 107 2.97 0.62 6.24
N TYR A 108 1.84 0.10 6.70
CA TYR A 108 1.27 0.47 8.00
C TYR A 108 2.21 0.29 9.20
N PRO A 109 3.00 -0.81 9.32
CA PRO A 109 3.97 -0.92 10.41
C PRO A 109 5.04 0.17 10.39
N PHE A 110 5.50 0.55 9.20
CA PHE A 110 6.48 1.62 9.00
C PHE A 110 5.88 3.00 9.27
N GLU A 111 4.68 3.26 8.76
CA GLU A 111 3.93 4.50 8.98
C GLU A 111 3.60 4.72 10.47
N CYS A 112 3.22 3.65 11.18
CA CYS A 112 2.94 3.69 12.60
C CYS A 112 4.19 4.05 13.42
N GLU A 113 5.38 3.59 13.01
CA GLU A 113 6.63 3.95 13.69
C GLU A 113 7.06 5.39 13.37
N LYS A 114 7.02 5.77 12.10
CA LYS A 114 7.50 7.06 11.59
C LYS A 114 6.57 8.24 11.90
N ASN A 115 5.29 8.10 11.58
CA ASN A 115 4.33 9.20 11.56
C ASN A 115 3.29 9.10 12.68
N LYS A 116 3.07 7.91 13.26
CA LYS A 116 2.12 7.68 14.37
C LYS A 116 0.73 8.28 14.10
N LEU A 117 0.26 8.25 12.86
CA LEU A 117 -1.01 8.88 12.45
C LEU A 117 -2.23 8.11 12.94
N SER A 118 -2.07 6.82 13.23
CA SER A 118 -3.17 5.95 13.64
C SER A 118 -2.66 4.77 14.46
N ASN A 119 -3.56 4.17 15.25
CA ASN A 119 -3.27 2.93 15.98
C ASN A 119 -4.09 1.73 15.46
N PRO A 120 -3.65 0.48 15.74
CA PRO A 120 -4.34 -0.72 15.24
C PRO A 120 -5.82 -0.83 15.65
N GLN A 121 -6.21 -0.23 16.78
CA GLN A 121 -7.58 -0.25 17.27
C GLN A 121 -8.48 0.67 16.44
N GLU A 122 -8.04 1.91 16.18
CA GLU A 122 -8.72 2.86 15.28
C GLU A 122 -8.88 2.30 13.87
N LEU A 123 -7.82 1.65 13.38
CA LEU A 123 -7.87 0.95 12.10
C LEU A 123 -8.95 -0.13 12.12
N GLN A 124 -8.98 -0.98 13.14
CA GLN A 124 -9.98 -2.04 13.24
C GLN A 124 -11.42 -1.48 13.30
N ILE A 125 -11.63 -0.35 13.99
CA ILE A 125 -12.92 0.33 14.06
C ILE A 125 -13.36 0.86 12.68
N ALA A 126 -12.47 1.56 11.97
CA ALA A 126 -12.75 2.08 10.63
C ALA A 126 -13.11 0.95 9.65
N ILE A 127 -12.40 -0.17 9.77
CA ILE A 127 -12.64 -1.38 8.97
C ILE A 127 -14.02 -1.98 9.24
N ASP A 128 -14.38 -2.12 10.52
CA ASP A 128 -15.66 -2.69 10.93
C ASP A 128 -16.83 -1.78 10.51
N GLY A 129 -16.68 -0.46 10.67
CA GLY A 129 -17.64 0.52 10.19
C GLY A 129 -17.91 0.39 8.69
N ASN A 130 -16.84 0.32 7.89
CA ASN A 130 -16.95 0.17 6.44
C ASN A 130 -17.62 -1.17 6.03
N ARG A 131 -17.36 -2.27 6.76
CA ARG A 131 -18.02 -3.57 6.55
C ARG A 131 -19.53 -3.53 6.86
N ARG A 132 -19.96 -2.75 7.84
CA ARG A 132 -21.38 -2.61 8.20
C ARG A 132 -22.14 -1.77 7.17
N GLU A 133 -21.55 -0.71 6.64
CA GLU A 133 -22.16 0.10 5.58
C GLU A 133 -22.41 -0.69 4.29
N GLY A 134 -21.45 -1.54 3.88
CA GLY A 134 -21.59 -2.35 2.66
C GLY A 134 -22.76 -3.35 2.68
N ARG A 135 -23.26 -3.73 3.87
CA ARG A 135 -24.45 -4.59 3.99
C ARG A 135 -25.78 -3.82 3.96
N ARG A 136 -25.77 -2.50 4.18
CA ARG A 136 -27.00 -1.69 4.20
C ARG A 136 -27.52 -1.32 2.81
N SER A 137 -26.68 -1.41 1.77
CA SER A 137 -27.06 -1.05 0.38
C SER A 137 -27.84 -2.13 -0.38
N SER A 138 -28.41 -3.15 0.27
CA SER A 138 -29.19 -4.21 -0.40
C SER A 138 -30.72 -4.03 -0.35
N TYR A 139 -31.22 -2.90 0.16
CA TYR A 139 -32.64 -2.56 0.10
C TYR A 139 -32.79 -1.12 -0.39
N GLY A 140 -33.13 -0.98 -1.68
CA GLY A 140 -33.42 0.27 -2.37
C GLY A 140 -33.84 -0.05 -3.79
#